data_AF-A0A7X0A3V0-F1
#
_entry.id   AF-A0A7X0A3V0-F1
#
_cell.length_a   1.000
_cell.length_b   1.000
_cell.length_c   1.000
_cell.angle_alpha   90.00
_cell.angle_beta   90.00
_cell.angle_gamma   90.00
#
_symmetry.space_group_name_H-M   'P 1'
#
loop_
_entity.id
_entity.type
_entity.pdbx_description
1 polymer ?
#
loop_
_entity_poly.entity_id
_entity_poly.type
_entity_poly.pdbx_seq_one_letter_code
_entity_poly.pdbx_strand_id
1 'polypeptide(L)'
;MNLPKKQVEKLVKGCINNDRTAQETLYKLFHADMLRVCYNYLPDKELAKEAFNTGFLKVFLSVKSFDIEKGELGGWIRKIMIYTSIDLCRKELKFNTVDIDVQDQDDYFIAPSVLEKLYFEDILQKIRALPFATQTVFNLSVLDGFTHKEIGEQLNISEGTSRWHLAEAKRKLRELLEPSAGNAKSKERSENTK
;
A
#
# COMPACT_ATOMS: atom_id res chain seq x y z
N MET A 1 0.47 13.80 -9.13
CA MET A 1 0.61 14.39 -10.48
C MET A 1 -0.68 15.16 -10.76
N ASN A 2 -0.65 16.49 -10.90
CA ASN A 2 -1.87 17.30 -11.02
C ASN A 2 -2.05 17.77 -12.47
N LEU A 3 -3.11 17.31 -13.14
CA LEU A 3 -3.48 17.74 -14.49
C LEU A 3 -4.58 18.82 -14.41
N PRO A 4 -4.55 19.85 -15.28
CA PRO A 4 -5.65 20.80 -15.37
C PRO A 4 -6.98 20.10 -15.67
N LYS A 5 -8.06 20.52 -15.00
CA LYS A 5 -9.41 19.92 -15.11
C LYS A 5 -9.86 19.72 -16.57
N LYS A 6 -9.69 20.74 -17.42
CA LYS A 6 -10.03 20.70 -18.85
C LYS A 6 -9.26 19.60 -19.62
N GLN A 7 -8.00 19.36 -19.25
CA GLN A 7 -7.19 18.32 -19.87
C GLN A 7 -7.64 16.93 -19.42
N VAL A 8 -7.97 16.77 -18.14
CA VAL A 8 -8.56 15.54 -17.59
C VAL A 8 -9.86 15.21 -18.31
N GLU A 9 -10.78 16.17 -18.45
CA GLU A 9 -12.06 15.97 -19.14
C GLU A 9 -11.87 15.51 -20.60
N LYS A 10 -10.95 16.14 -21.33
CA LYS A 10 -10.65 15.75 -22.72
C LYS A 10 -10.10 14.32 -22.79
N LEU A 11 -9.15 14.00 -21.90
CA LEU A 11 -8.52 12.68 -21.85
C LEU A 11 -9.52 11.58 -21.51
N VAL A 12 -10.35 11.82 -20.49
CA VAL A 12 -11.43 10.91 -20.05
C VAL A 12 -12.45 10.71 -21.17
N LYS A 13 -12.94 11.78 -21.81
CA LYS A 13 -13.86 11.68 -22.95
C LYS A 13 -13.27 10.87 -24.11
N GLY A 14 -12.00 11.07 -24.44
CA GLY A 14 -11.30 10.26 -25.44
C GLY A 14 -11.27 8.77 -25.07
N CYS A 15 -10.94 8.46 -23.81
CA CYS A 15 -10.93 7.08 -23.32
C CYS A 15 -12.32 6.44 -23.37
N ILE A 16 -13.39 7.16 -23.00
CA ILE A 16 -14.78 6.70 -23.08
C ILE A 16 -15.15 6.33 -24.53
N ASN A 17 -14.66 7.09 -25.51
CA ASN A 17 -14.90 6.86 -26.93
C ASN A 17 -13.97 5.80 -27.55
N ASN A 18 -13.17 5.07 -26.75
CA ASN A 18 -12.15 4.14 -27.22
C ASN A 18 -11.12 4.76 -28.18
N ASP A 19 -10.81 6.06 -28.01
CA ASP A 19 -9.74 6.70 -28.75
C ASP A 19 -8.38 6.15 -28.31
N ARG A 20 -7.67 5.51 -29.24
CA ARG A 20 -6.38 4.84 -28.99
C ARG A 20 -5.31 5.81 -28.48
N THR A 21 -5.29 7.04 -28.99
CA THR A 21 -4.31 8.06 -28.59
C THR A 21 -4.56 8.53 -27.17
N ALA A 22 -5.84 8.71 -26.79
CA ALA A 22 -6.24 9.06 -25.43
C ALA A 22 -5.88 7.95 -24.44
N GLN A 23 -6.17 6.69 -24.77
CA GLN A 23 -5.84 5.54 -23.92
C GLN A 23 -4.32 5.40 -23.74
N GLU A 24 -3.55 5.53 -24.82
CA GLU A 24 -2.09 5.51 -24.76
C GLU A 24 -1.53 6.65 -23.91
N THR A 25 -2.08 7.86 -24.06
CA THR A 25 -1.68 9.03 -23.27
C THR A 25 -1.95 8.80 -21.78
N LEU A 26 -3.14 8.30 -21.43
CA LEU A 26 -3.50 7.98 -20.06
C LEU A 26 -2.56 6.93 -19.46
N TYR A 27 -2.33 5.85 -20.21
CA TYR A 27 -1.43 4.78 -19.79
C TYR A 27 -0.03 5.29 -19.52
N LYS A 28 0.58 6.01 -20.47
CA LYS A 28 1.94 6.56 -20.33
C LYS A 28 2.06 7.51 -19.15
N LEU A 29 1.05 8.35 -18.92
CA LEU A 29 1.07 9.33 -17.85
C LEU A 29 1.11 8.68 -16.46
N PHE A 30 0.37 7.60 -16.27
CA PHE A 30 0.22 6.96 -14.95
C PHE A 30 1.03 5.67 -14.79
N HIS A 31 1.69 5.18 -15.85
CA HIS A 31 2.40 3.89 -15.85
C HIS A 31 3.37 3.73 -14.68
N ALA A 32 4.34 4.63 -14.54
CA ALA A 32 5.40 4.51 -13.54
C ALA A 32 4.84 4.53 -12.11
N ASP A 33 3.94 5.47 -11.83
CA ASP A 33 3.34 5.64 -10.50
C ASP A 33 2.45 4.46 -10.13
N MET A 34 1.62 3.98 -11.06
CA MET A 34 0.68 2.88 -10.80
C MET A 34 1.38 1.53 -10.70
N LEU A 35 2.45 1.32 -11.47
CA LEU A 35 3.26 0.12 -11.33
C LEU A 35 3.98 0.10 -9.96
N ARG A 36 4.46 1.26 -9.50
CA ARG A 36 5.01 1.42 -8.14
C ARG A 36 3.96 1.12 -7.07
N VAL A 37 2.71 1.55 -7.24
CA VAL A 37 1.60 1.20 -6.33
C VAL A 37 1.46 -0.32 -6.26
N CYS A 38 1.39 -1.04 -7.38
CA CYS A 38 1.28 -2.50 -7.36
C CYS A 38 2.46 -3.17 -6.64
N TYR A 39 3.69 -2.69 -6.82
CA TYR A 39 4.86 -3.18 -6.08
C TYR A 39 4.79 -2.95 -4.56
N ASN A 40 4.00 -2.00 -4.07
CA ASN A 40 3.85 -1.79 -2.63
C ASN A 40 2.99 -2.86 -1.97
N TYR A 41 2.10 -3.51 -2.74
CA TYR A 41 1.14 -4.49 -2.25
C TYR A 41 1.51 -5.93 -2.58
N LEU A 42 2.29 -6.16 -3.63
CA LEU A 42 2.60 -7.51 -4.10
C LEU A 42 4.09 -7.86 -3.86
N PRO A 43 4.38 -9.08 -3.36
CA PRO A 43 5.74 -9.48 -3.02
C PRO A 43 6.62 -9.79 -4.24
N ASP A 44 5.99 -10.24 -5.33
CA ASP A 44 6.67 -10.62 -6.57
C ASP A 44 6.46 -9.60 -7.69
N LYS A 45 7.47 -9.46 -8.55
CA LYS A 45 7.45 -8.49 -9.64
C LYS A 45 6.51 -8.87 -10.77
N GLU A 46 6.37 -10.15 -11.07
CA GLU A 46 5.47 -10.62 -12.12
C GLU A 46 4.01 -10.48 -11.67
N LEU A 47 3.71 -10.83 -10.42
CA LEU A 47 2.38 -10.57 -9.83
C LEU A 47 2.03 -9.07 -9.86
N ALA A 48 2.98 -8.19 -9.54
CA ALA A 48 2.77 -6.75 -9.61
C ALA A 48 2.47 -6.25 -11.03
N LYS A 49 3.16 -6.79 -12.05
CA LYS A 49 2.87 -6.48 -13.46
C LYS A 49 1.51 -7.03 -13.89
N GLU A 50 1.12 -8.21 -13.43
CA GLU A 50 -0.20 -8.79 -13.70
C GLU A 50 -1.32 -7.93 -13.11
N ALA A 51 -1.17 -7.52 -11.84
CA ALA A 51 -2.11 -6.62 -11.18
C ALA A 51 -2.18 -5.26 -11.88
N PHE A 52 -1.04 -4.72 -12.30
CA PHE A 52 -0.97 -3.47 -13.05
C PHE A 52 -1.72 -3.56 -14.40
N ASN A 53 -1.45 -4.60 -15.19
CA ASN A 53 -2.10 -4.79 -16.49
C ASN A 53 -3.62 -5.00 -16.33
N THR A 54 -4.01 -5.85 -15.38
CA THR A 54 -5.41 -6.10 -15.04
C THR A 54 -6.10 -4.83 -14.55
N GLY A 55 -5.42 -4.05 -13.71
CA GLY A 55 -5.90 -2.77 -13.18
C GLY A 55 -6.11 -1.75 -14.29
N PHE A 56 -5.18 -1.62 -15.23
CA PHE A 56 -5.32 -0.71 -16.36
C PHE A 56 -6.44 -1.13 -17.32
N LEU A 57 -6.64 -2.43 -17.52
CA LEU A 57 -7.81 -2.92 -18.25
C LEU A 57 -9.11 -2.50 -17.54
N LYS A 58 -9.20 -2.70 -16.22
CA LYS A 58 -10.35 -2.25 -15.42
C LYS A 58 -10.55 -0.74 -15.50
N VAL A 59 -9.48 0.06 -15.50
CA VAL A 59 -9.54 1.52 -15.69
C VAL A 59 -10.26 1.85 -16.99
N PHE A 60 -9.85 1.27 -18.12
CA PHE A 60 -10.50 1.56 -19.40
C PHE A 60 -11.96 1.09 -19.45
N LEU A 61 -12.26 -0.08 -18.88
CA LEU A 61 -13.63 -0.60 -18.83
C LEU A 61 -14.56 0.23 -17.94
N SER A 62 -14.02 0.89 -16.91
CA SER A 62 -14.78 1.65 -15.91
C SER A 62 -14.64 3.17 -16.03
N VAL A 63 -13.84 3.69 -16.97
CA VAL A 63 -13.54 5.13 -17.10
C VAL A 63 -14.78 6.01 -17.21
N LYS A 64 -15.88 5.47 -17.75
CA LYS A 64 -17.19 6.15 -17.81
C LYS A 64 -17.80 6.48 -16.44
N SER A 65 -17.36 5.79 -15.38
CA SER A 65 -17.83 5.99 -14.00
C SER A 65 -17.01 7.02 -13.23
N PHE A 66 -15.89 7.48 -13.81
CA PHE A 66 -15.07 8.51 -13.18
C PHE A 66 -15.84 9.84 -13.17
N ASP A 67 -15.91 10.44 -11.99
CA ASP A 67 -16.55 11.73 -11.74
C ASP A 67 -15.50 12.71 -11.25
N ILE A 68 -15.22 13.72 -12.08
CA ILE A 68 -14.17 14.72 -11.83
C ILE A 68 -14.49 15.64 -10.66
N GLU A 69 -15.76 15.77 -10.27
CA GLU A 69 -16.16 16.58 -9.10
C GLU A 69 -15.92 15.83 -7.79
N LYS A 70 -15.83 14.49 -7.83
CA LYS A 70 -15.65 13.65 -6.63
C LYS A 70 -14.18 13.38 -6.29
N GLY A 71 -13.25 13.71 -7.18
CA GLY A 71 -11.83 13.56 -6.89
C GLY A 71 -10.93 13.59 -8.13
N GLU A 72 -9.63 13.48 -7.87
CA GLU A 72 -8.61 13.49 -8.92
C GLU A 72 -8.55 12.15 -9.68
N LEU A 73 -8.34 12.23 -10.99
CA LEU A 73 -8.21 11.05 -11.86
C LEU A 73 -7.13 10.08 -11.37
N GLY A 74 -5.98 10.60 -10.93
CA GLY A 74 -4.89 9.78 -10.41
C GLY A 74 -5.26 9.02 -9.15
N GLY A 75 -6.05 9.63 -8.25
CA GLY A 75 -6.57 8.97 -7.04
C GLY A 75 -7.57 7.87 -7.38
N TRP A 76 -8.44 8.11 -8.35
CA TRP A 76 -9.40 7.12 -8.84
C TRP A 76 -8.69 5.90 -9.48
N ILE A 77 -7.68 6.14 -10.33
CA ILE A 77 -6.87 5.07 -10.93
C ILE A 77 -6.10 4.30 -9.85
N ARG A 78 -5.45 5.02 -8.92
CA ARG A 78 -4.72 4.42 -7.79
C ARG A 78 -5.61 3.47 -6.99
N LYS A 79 -6.83 3.88 -6.68
CA LYS A 79 -7.80 3.05 -5.96
C LYS A 79 -8.06 1.73 -6.71
N ILE A 80 -8.23 1.75 -8.03
CA ILE A 80 -8.39 0.52 -8.85
C ILE A 80 -7.15 -0.37 -8.79
N MET A 81 -5.94 0.22 -8.82
CA MET A 81 -4.67 -0.53 -8.74
C MET A 81 -4.50 -1.22 -7.39
N ILE A 82 -4.78 -0.51 -6.31
CA ILE A 82 -4.72 -1.04 -4.94
C ILE A 82 -5.64 -2.24 -4.80
N TYR A 83 -6.92 -2.10 -5.15
CA TYR A 83 -7.87 -3.21 -5.01
C TYR A 83 -7.55 -4.38 -5.91
N THR A 84 -7.11 -4.12 -7.15
CA THR A 84 -6.69 -5.21 -8.03
C THR A 84 -5.49 -5.96 -7.45
N SER A 85 -4.56 -5.26 -6.80
CA SER A 85 -3.40 -5.88 -6.15
C SER A 85 -3.83 -6.71 -4.93
N ILE A 86 -4.74 -6.19 -4.11
CA ILE A 86 -5.29 -6.90 -2.93
C ILE A 86 -6.04 -8.16 -3.36
N ASP A 87 -6.91 -8.07 -4.38
CA ASP A 87 -7.68 -9.21 -4.91
C ASP A 87 -6.76 -10.33 -5.40
N LEU A 88 -5.72 -9.96 -6.16
CA LEU A 88 -4.78 -10.92 -6.73
C LEU A 88 -3.95 -11.57 -5.62
N CYS A 89 -3.50 -10.79 -4.64
CA CYS A 89 -2.78 -11.33 -3.49
C CYS A 89 -3.64 -12.25 -2.61
N ARG A 90 -4.94 -11.94 -2.42
CA ARG A 90 -5.89 -12.79 -1.69
C ARG A 90 -6.04 -14.17 -2.34
N LYS A 91 -6.09 -14.21 -3.67
CA LYS A 91 -6.21 -15.42 -4.47
C LYS A 91 -4.96 -16.31 -4.36
N GLU A 92 -3.78 -15.71 -4.40
CA GLU A 92 -2.50 -16.44 -4.40
C GLU A 92 -2.06 -16.88 -2.98
N LEU A 93 -2.34 -16.11 -1.93
CA LEU A 93 -1.78 -16.33 -0.59
C LEU A 93 -2.70 -17.03 0.42
N LYS A 94 -3.84 -17.61 0.03
CA LYS A 94 -4.82 -18.22 0.96
C LYS A 94 -5.03 -17.33 2.20
N PHE A 95 -5.65 -16.18 1.99
CA PHE A 95 -5.91 -15.16 3.01
C PHE A 95 -6.57 -15.79 4.26
N ASN A 96 -5.79 -16.10 5.29
CA ASN A 96 -6.34 -16.46 6.59
C ASN A 96 -6.80 -15.16 7.26
N THR A 97 -8.10 -14.89 7.18
CA THR A 97 -8.76 -13.96 8.11
C THR A 97 -8.56 -14.51 9.51
N VAL A 98 -7.63 -13.93 10.26
CA VAL A 98 -7.59 -14.16 11.70
C VAL A 98 -8.72 -13.29 12.25
N ASP A 99 -9.79 -13.92 12.72
CA ASP A 99 -10.79 -13.25 13.55
C ASP A 99 -10.10 -12.89 14.88
N ILE A 100 -9.58 -11.68 14.95
CA ILE A 100 -8.92 -11.15 16.14
C ILE A 100 -9.99 -10.37 16.91
N ASP A 101 -10.37 -10.90 18.06
CA ASP A 101 -11.16 -10.21 19.08
C ASP A 101 -10.30 -9.09 19.67
N VAL A 102 -10.59 -7.84 19.30
CA VAL A 102 -9.76 -6.69 19.68
C VAL A 102 -10.29 -6.12 20.99
N GLN A 103 -9.56 -6.39 22.09
CA GLN A 103 -9.69 -5.55 23.29
C GLN A 103 -8.81 -4.31 23.14
N ASP A 104 -9.40 -3.16 23.46
CA ASP A 104 -8.83 -1.81 23.33
C ASP A 104 -7.38 -1.73 23.80
N GLN A 105 -6.50 -1.20 22.94
CA GLN A 105 -5.13 -0.84 23.26
C GLN A 105 -4.87 0.57 22.72
N ASP A 106 -4.42 1.44 23.63
CA ASP A 106 -4.35 2.90 23.52
C ASP A 106 -3.52 3.44 22.34
N ASP A 107 -3.94 4.62 21.86
CA ASP A 107 -3.30 5.43 20.83
C ASP A 107 -1.90 5.91 21.27
N TYR A 108 -0.87 5.60 20.48
CA TYR A 108 0.47 6.18 20.62
C TYR A 108 0.84 7.07 19.41
N PHE A 109 1.01 8.37 19.68
CA PHE A 109 1.50 9.39 18.76
C PHE A 109 3.03 9.31 18.59
N ILE A 110 3.55 9.53 17.38
CA ILE A 110 4.99 9.56 17.08
C ILE A 110 5.32 10.76 16.18
N ALA A 111 6.33 11.54 16.57
CA ALA A 111 6.83 12.70 15.83
C ALA A 111 7.84 12.31 14.72
N PRO A 112 7.91 13.03 13.57
CA PRO A 112 8.81 12.70 12.47
C PRO A 112 10.23 13.30 12.63
N SER A 113 11.28 12.62 12.16
CA SER A 113 12.58 13.27 11.88
C SER A 113 13.32 12.77 10.62
N VAL A 114 13.57 13.72 9.71
CA VAL A 114 14.69 14.08 8.79
C VAL A 114 15.51 13.05 7.97
N LEU A 115 15.42 11.73 8.13
CA LEU A 115 16.28 10.77 7.38
C LEU A 115 15.59 10.07 6.20
N GLU A 116 15.04 10.85 5.26
CA GLU A 116 13.86 10.48 4.47
C GLU A 116 14.05 9.62 3.20
N LYS A 117 15.26 9.44 2.65
CA LYS A 117 15.45 8.73 1.36
C LYS A 117 16.15 7.37 1.44
N LEU A 118 17.26 7.25 2.18
CA LEU A 118 17.99 5.98 2.32
C LEU A 118 17.21 4.96 3.18
N TYR A 119 16.41 5.46 4.13
CA TYR A 119 15.54 4.63 4.97
C TYR A 119 14.29 4.12 4.22
N PHE A 120 13.87 4.78 3.14
CA PHE A 120 12.57 4.48 2.52
C PHE A 120 12.54 3.10 1.85
N GLU A 121 13.59 2.73 1.11
CA GLU A 121 13.71 1.40 0.48
C GLU A 121 13.82 0.30 1.55
N ASP A 122 14.62 0.51 2.60
CA ASP A 122 14.77 -0.44 3.72
C ASP A 122 13.48 -0.60 4.53
N ILE A 123 12.75 0.50 4.76
CA ILE A 123 11.43 0.48 5.40
C ILE A 123 10.43 -0.25 4.52
N LEU A 124 10.41 -0.02 3.21
CA LEU A 124 9.51 -0.73 2.29
C LEU A 124 9.79 -2.24 2.27
N GLN A 125 11.05 -2.67 2.29
CA GLN A 125 11.38 -4.09 2.40
C GLN A 125 10.88 -4.68 3.72
N LYS A 126 11.04 -3.97 4.84
CA LYS A 126 10.56 -4.42 6.15
C LYS A 126 9.03 -4.47 6.21
N ILE A 127 8.33 -3.53 5.57
CA ILE A 127 6.86 -3.54 5.43
C ILE A 127 6.42 -4.78 4.64
N ARG A 128 7.12 -5.14 3.56
CA ARG A 128 6.82 -6.35 2.77
C ARG A 128 7.05 -7.67 3.52
N ALA A 129 7.84 -7.65 4.59
CA ALA A 129 8.04 -8.81 5.45
C ALA A 129 6.92 -9.00 6.50
N LEU A 130 6.01 -8.03 6.64
CA LEU A 130 4.87 -8.14 7.56
C LEU A 130 3.85 -9.16 7.05
N PRO A 131 3.05 -9.79 7.94
CA PRO A 131 1.89 -10.57 7.53
C PRO A 131 0.98 -9.75 6.61
N PHE A 132 0.48 -10.35 5.54
CA PHE A 132 -0.18 -9.63 4.45
C PHE A 132 -1.33 -8.71 4.90
N ALA A 133 -2.20 -9.17 5.82
CA ALA A 133 -3.28 -8.34 6.36
C ALA A 133 -2.74 -7.09 7.10
N THR A 134 -1.66 -7.27 7.86
CA THR A 134 -0.98 -6.20 8.60
C THR A 134 -0.30 -5.21 7.64
N GLN A 135 0.41 -5.72 6.62
CA GLN A 135 0.99 -4.92 5.54
C GLN A 135 -0.07 -4.10 4.80
N THR A 136 -1.19 -4.76 4.42
CA THR A 136 -2.26 -4.14 3.63
C THR A 136 -2.91 -2.99 4.39
N VAL A 137 -3.25 -3.20 5.66
CA VAL A 137 -3.83 -2.15 6.51
C VAL A 137 -2.84 -1.00 6.73
N PHE A 138 -1.55 -1.31 6.95
CA PHE A 138 -0.51 -0.29 7.07
C PHE A 138 -0.43 0.57 5.80
N ASN A 139 -0.34 -0.05 4.62
CA ASN A 139 -0.28 0.65 3.34
C ASN A 139 -1.51 1.53 3.12
N LEU A 140 -2.71 0.97 3.30
CA LEU A 140 -3.97 1.70 3.13
C LEU A 140 -4.05 2.92 4.06
N SER A 141 -3.68 2.77 5.33
CA SER A 141 -3.77 3.85 6.32
C SER A 141 -2.66 4.89 6.17
N VAL A 142 -1.40 4.46 6.09
CA VAL A 142 -0.24 5.35 6.18
C VAL A 142 0.21 5.87 4.81
N LEU A 143 0.16 5.03 3.77
CA LEU A 143 0.63 5.43 2.44
C LEU A 143 -0.47 6.04 1.59
N ASP A 144 -1.69 5.50 1.68
CA ASP A 144 -2.81 5.93 0.84
C ASP A 144 -3.87 6.76 1.59
N GLY A 145 -3.74 6.91 2.91
CA GLY A 145 -4.53 7.87 3.70
C GLY A 145 -5.98 7.45 3.98
N PHE A 146 -6.32 6.17 3.83
CA PHE A 146 -7.66 5.66 4.14
C PHE A 146 -7.93 5.66 5.64
N THR A 147 -9.16 5.99 6.03
CA THR A 147 -9.62 5.86 7.40
C THR A 147 -9.82 4.39 7.79
N HIS A 148 -9.72 4.06 9.09
CA HIS A 148 -9.97 2.69 9.55
C HIS A 148 -11.36 2.18 9.23
N LYS A 149 -12.35 3.09 9.18
CA LYS A 149 -13.71 2.77 8.76
C LYS A 149 -13.75 2.32 7.30
N GLU A 150 -13.17 3.10 6.39
CA GLU A 150 -13.09 2.74 4.96
C GLU A 150 -12.31 1.44 4.75
N ILE A 151 -11.24 1.22 5.52
CA ILE A 151 -10.46 -0.02 5.46
C ILE A 151 -11.30 -1.21 5.93
N GLY A 152 -12.05 -1.06 7.03
CA GLY A 152 -12.93 -2.10 7.56
C GLY A 152 -14.00 -2.53 6.56
N GLU A 153 -14.69 -1.54 5.96
CA GLU A 153 -15.67 -1.76 4.90
C GLU A 153 -15.07 -2.49 3.69
N GLN A 154 -13.87 -2.10 3.26
CA GLN A 154 -13.22 -2.65 2.06
C GLN A 154 -12.62 -4.05 2.27
N LEU A 155 -12.04 -4.29 3.44
CA LEU A 155 -11.40 -5.55 3.76
C LEU A 155 -12.34 -6.56 4.41
N ASN A 156 -13.58 -6.15 4.73
CA ASN A 156 -14.55 -6.92 5.49
C ASN A 156 -14.00 -7.36 6.87
N ILE A 157 -13.44 -6.39 7.59
CA ILE A 157 -12.94 -6.55 8.97
C ILE A 157 -13.52 -5.44 9.85
N SER A 158 -13.51 -5.61 11.17
CA SER A 158 -13.95 -4.54 12.06
C SER A 158 -12.98 -3.35 12.04
N GLU A 159 -13.48 -2.16 12.34
CA GLU A 159 -12.65 -0.96 12.50
C GLU A 159 -11.57 -1.15 13.59
N GLY A 160 -11.90 -1.89 14.65
CA GLY A 160 -10.96 -2.29 15.70
C GLY A 160 -9.86 -3.21 15.18
N THR A 161 -10.20 -4.20 14.36
CA THR A 161 -9.23 -5.11 13.70
C THR A 161 -8.27 -4.34 12.80
N SER A 162 -8.78 -3.32 12.09
CA SER A 162 -7.94 -2.41 11.30
C SER A 162 -6.95 -1.62 12.18
N ARG A 163 -7.41 -1.03 13.30
CA ARG A 163 -6.50 -0.34 14.25
C ARG A 163 -5.45 -1.28 14.82
N TRP A 164 -5.85 -2.49 15.21
CA TRP A 164 -4.94 -3.52 15.72
C TRP A 164 -3.84 -3.86 14.71
N HIS A 165 -4.19 -4.07 13.44
CA HIS A 165 -3.20 -4.32 12.40
C HIS A 165 -2.23 -3.15 12.21
N LEU A 166 -2.70 -1.91 12.28
CA LEU A 166 -1.81 -0.75 12.20
C LEU A 166 -0.85 -0.69 13.39
N ALA A 167 -1.34 -0.93 14.60
CA ALA A 167 -0.52 -0.98 15.81
C ALA A 167 0.53 -2.11 15.73
N GLU A 168 0.11 -3.30 15.30
CA GLU A 168 0.99 -4.46 15.13
C GLU A 168 2.06 -4.22 14.04
N ALA A 169 1.70 -3.55 12.94
CA ALA A 169 2.65 -3.13 11.92
C ALA A 169 3.72 -2.20 12.50
N LYS A 170 3.32 -1.15 13.23
CA LYS A 170 4.25 -0.20 13.87
C LYS A 170 5.16 -0.90 14.88
N ARG A 171 4.63 -1.82 15.69
CA ARG A 171 5.38 -2.62 16.67
C ARG A 171 6.46 -3.47 15.98
N LYS A 172 6.08 -4.27 14.98
CA LYS A 172 7.00 -5.11 14.21
C LYS A 172 8.06 -4.29 13.47
N LEU A 173 7.68 -3.17 12.87
CA LEU A 173 8.62 -2.29 12.19
C LEU A 173 9.65 -1.70 13.17
N ARG A 174 9.24 -1.32 14.39
CA ARG A 174 10.16 -0.87 15.44
C ARG A 174 11.16 -1.97 15.80
N GLU A 175 10.70 -3.19 16.07
CA GLU A 175 11.59 -4.33 16.38
C GLU A 175 12.61 -4.61 15.28
N LEU A 176 12.21 -4.43 14.02
CA LEU A 176 13.10 -4.60 12.89
C LEU A 176 14.08 -3.42 12.72
N LEU A 177 13.71 -2.21 13.13
CA LEU A 177 14.48 -0.98 12.93
C LEU A 177 15.37 -0.62 14.12
N GLU A 178 15.06 -1.11 15.32
CA GLU A 178 15.94 -0.99 16.47
C GLU A 178 17.21 -1.83 16.22
N PRO A 179 18.42 -1.22 16.28
CA PRO A 179 19.64 -1.97 16.18
C PRO A 179 19.66 -2.97 17.33
N SER A 180 19.93 -4.24 17.02
CA SER A 180 19.99 -5.32 18.00
C SER A 180 20.93 -4.93 19.15
N ALA A 181 20.40 -4.41 20.25
CA ALA A 181 21.14 -4.09 21.47
C ALA A 181 21.48 -5.37 22.26
N GLY A 182 21.89 -6.41 21.55
CA GLY A 182 21.98 -7.77 22.08
C GLY A 182 22.90 -8.66 21.24
N ASN A 183 24.16 -8.26 21.05
CA ASN A 183 25.26 -9.17 20.75
C ASN A 183 26.65 -8.57 21.03
N ALA A 184 26.79 -7.76 22.09
CA ALA A 184 28.07 -7.18 22.52
C ALA A 184 28.48 -7.54 23.97
N LYS A 185 27.92 -8.60 24.58
CA LYS A 185 28.25 -9.01 25.96
C LYS A 185 28.63 -10.49 26.14
N SER A 186 29.29 -11.11 25.15
CA SER A 186 29.75 -12.51 25.27
C SER A 186 31.24 -12.74 24.97
N LYS A 187 32.09 -11.69 24.98
CA LYS A 187 33.55 -11.86 24.78
C LYS A 187 34.48 -11.37 25.89
N GLU A 188 33.97 -10.91 27.03
CA GLU A 188 34.79 -10.59 28.20
C GLU A 188 34.43 -11.49 29.39
N ARG A 189 34.66 -12.81 29.26
CA ARG A 189 34.74 -13.70 30.44
C ARG A 189 35.60 -14.95 30.21
N SER A 190 36.69 -14.82 29.46
CA SER A 190 37.71 -15.87 29.37
C SER A 190 39.13 -15.32 29.37
N GLU A 191 39.40 -14.26 30.12
CA GLU A 191 40.76 -13.80 30.44
C GLU A 191 40.75 -13.17 31.84
N ASN A 192 40.51 -14.01 32.85
CA ASN A 192 40.99 -13.82 34.22
C ASN A 192 40.48 -14.97 35.08
N THR A 193 41.26 -16.04 35.19
CA THR A 193 41.61 -16.66 36.47
C THR A 193 42.84 -17.54 36.21
N LYS A 194 43.88 -17.25 36.99
CA LYS A 194 45.12 -18.01 37.11
C LYS A 194 44.87 -19.46 37.52
#